data_AF-A0A096LW25-F1
#
_entry.id   AF-A0A096LW25-F1
#
_cell.length_a   1.000
_cell.length_b   1.000
_cell.length_c   1.000
_cell.angle_alpha   90.00
_cell.angle_beta   90.00
_cell.angle_gamma   90.00
#
_symmetry.space_group_name_H-M   'P 1'
#
loop_
_entity.id
_entity.type
_entity.pdbx_description
1 polymer ?
#
loop_
_entity_poly.entity_id
_entity_poly.type
_entity_poly.pdbx_seq_one_letter_code
_entity_poly.pdbx_strand_id
1 'polypeptide(L)'
;DLPHATLEDFVQDSCLVQPSDCQNYNRQVCVLVLQVLMGLHHLHSSSAAAAELRPKEILLVWPGRQRCKGGEVLERDGQVGWVQELWRKYGCPRVLVTPQSAASAPQETHKDPTLSVYRTGLLHLSSLLQSENGPQMTDIIAMLQVLLWGPRVSLSGHGGSSSVTAVQNWLTVKRALLVMKLAEVGLIQDQPGVDWEDCMCLKYLPFTDSETVMGAAMQLS
;
A
#
# COMPACT_ATOMS: atom_id res chain seq x y z
N ASP A 1 -0.55 -20.17 -6.58
CA ASP A 1 0.71 -19.43 -6.39
C ASP A 1 1.29 -19.72 -5.02
N LEU A 2 2.58 -20.06 -4.94
CA LEU A 2 3.27 -20.29 -3.67
C LEU A 2 3.77 -18.94 -3.11
N PRO A 3 3.76 -18.70 -1.78
CA PRO A 3 4.41 -17.53 -1.19
C PRO A 3 5.90 -17.47 -1.52
N HIS A 4 6.37 -16.27 -1.81
CA HIS A 4 7.76 -15.99 -2.18
C HIS A 4 8.56 -15.41 -1.02
N ALA A 5 7.92 -14.56 -0.22
CA ALA A 5 8.48 -13.91 0.96
C ALA A 5 7.39 -13.75 2.04
N THR A 6 7.78 -13.37 3.24
CA THR A 6 6.91 -12.91 4.32
C THR A 6 7.06 -11.40 4.52
N LEU A 7 6.14 -10.77 5.25
CA LEU A 7 6.30 -9.37 5.67
C LEU A 7 7.51 -9.21 6.60
N GLU A 8 7.87 -10.24 7.37
CA GLU A 8 9.09 -10.21 8.18
C GLU A 8 10.35 -10.11 7.32
N ASP A 9 10.44 -10.91 6.24
CA ASP A 9 11.58 -10.85 5.31
C ASP A 9 11.72 -9.44 4.71
N PHE A 10 10.60 -8.80 4.37
CA PHE A 10 10.57 -7.42 3.89
C PHE A 10 11.10 -6.41 4.93
N VAL A 11 10.71 -6.56 6.19
CA VAL A 11 11.18 -5.68 7.28
C VAL A 11 12.65 -5.94 7.59
N GLN A 12 13.14 -7.18 7.50
CA GLN A 12 14.56 -7.47 7.69
C GLN A 12 15.43 -6.89 6.56
N ASP A 13 14.97 -6.98 5.31
CA ASP A 13 15.60 -6.31 4.17
C ASP A 13 15.63 -4.77 4.32
N SER A 14 14.71 -4.20 5.11
CA SER A 14 14.63 -2.75 5.34
C SER A 14 15.81 -2.16 6.11
N CYS A 15 16.48 -2.96 6.95
CA CYS A 15 17.67 -2.55 7.71
C CYS A 15 18.86 -2.16 6.81
N LEU A 16 18.76 -2.45 5.51
CA LEU A 16 19.82 -2.27 4.52
C LEU A 16 19.46 -1.24 3.46
N VAL A 17 18.25 -0.67 3.57
CA VAL A 17 17.74 0.35 2.65
C VAL A 17 18.53 1.64 2.87
N GLN A 18 19.12 2.15 1.79
CA GLN A 18 19.86 3.40 1.83
C GLN A 18 18.92 4.57 2.19
N PRO A 19 19.41 5.62 2.87
CA PRO A 19 18.60 6.79 3.22
C PRO A 19 17.88 7.44 2.03
N SER A 20 18.47 7.35 0.83
CA SER A 20 17.88 7.82 -0.44
C SER A 20 16.62 7.04 -0.88
N ASP A 21 16.48 5.79 -0.45
CA ASP A 21 15.37 4.91 -0.82
C ASP A 21 14.25 4.86 0.23
N CYS A 22 14.41 5.61 1.32
CA CYS A 22 13.46 5.66 2.43
C CYS A 22 12.04 6.07 1.98
N GLN A 23 11.91 6.95 0.98
CA GLN A 23 10.58 7.29 0.44
C GLN A 23 9.90 6.12 -0.26
N ASN A 24 10.65 5.35 -1.05
CA ASN A 24 10.14 4.18 -1.76
C ASN A 24 9.73 3.11 -0.75
N TYR A 25 10.56 2.86 0.26
CA TYR A 25 10.24 1.92 1.33
C TYR A 25 8.97 2.30 2.11
N ASN A 26 8.85 3.55 2.57
CA ASN A 26 7.66 4.00 3.30
C ASN A 26 6.39 3.89 2.42
N ARG A 27 6.53 4.10 1.12
CA ARG A 27 5.43 3.92 0.17
C ARG A 27 5.04 2.45 0.02
N GLN A 28 6.01 1.54 -0.11
CA GLN A 28 5.76 0.10 -0.12
C GLN A 28 5.04 -0.35 1.15
N VAL A 29 5.45 0.15 2.32
CA VAL A 29 4.75 -0.09 3.60
C VAL A 29 3.30 0.36 3.52
N CYS A 30 3.01 1.55 3.00
CA CYS A 30 1.63 2.03 2.82
C CYS A 30 0.80 1.07 1.94
N VAL A 31 1.37 0.57 0.83
CA VAL A 31 0.67 -0.37 -0.06
C VAL A 31 0.39 -1.71 0.65
N LEU A 32 1.36 -2.23 1.41
CA LEU A 32 1.21 -3.49 2.16
C LEU A 32 0.17 -3.36 3.28
N VAL A 33 0.22 -2.28 4.07
CA VAL A 33 -0.75 -2.00 5.12
C VAL A 33 -2.15 -1.85 4.54
N LEU A 34 -2.30 -1.15 3.41
CA LEU A 34 -3.59 -1.01 2.74
C LEU A 34 -4.18 -2.38 2.35
N GLN A 35 -3.36 -3.27 1.77
CA GLN A 35 -3.83 -4.62 1.42
C GLN A 35 -4.28 -5.42 2.65
N VAL A 36 -3.54 -5.33 3.76
CA VAL A 36 -3.89 -5.99 5.02
C VAL A 36 -5.21 -5.45 5.57
N LEU A 37 -5.37 -4.13 5.66
CA LEU A 37 -6.58 -3.50 6.21
C LEU A 37 -7.80 -3.78 5.33
N MET A 38 -7.67 -3.73 4.01
CA MET A 38 -8.75 -4.13 3.10
C MET A 38 -9.13 -5.61 3.30
N GLY A 39 -8.14 -6.50 3.42
CA GLY A 39 -8.39 -7.92 3.72
C GLY A 39 -9.10 -8.14 5.05
N LEU A 40 -8.64 -7.49 6.12
CA LEU A 40 -9.26 -7.54 7.44
C LEU A 40 -10.69 -6.99 7.45
N HIS A 41 -10.94 -5.86 6.79
CA HIS A 41 -12.26 -5.26 6.68
C HIS A 41 -13.26 -6.22 6.02
N HIS A 42 -12.84 -6.93 4.96
CA HIS A 42 -13.65 -7.96 4.32
C HIS A 42 -13.92 -9.16 5.24
N LEU A 43 -12.93 -9.61 6.02
CA LEU A 43 -13.09 -10.73 6.95
C LEU A 43 -14.01 -10.40 8.14
N HIS A 44 -13.90 -9.18 8.68
CA HIS A 44 -14.73 -8.71 9.78
C HIS A 44 -16.21 -8.60 9.37
N SER A 45 -16.46 -8.24 8.11
CA SER A 45 -17.82 -8.24 7.52
C SER A 45 -18.42 -9.66 7.40
N SER A 46 -17.60 -10.71 7.50
CA SER A 46 -17.99 -12.12 7.36
C SER A 46 -17.98 -12.93 8.67
N SER A 47 -17.90 -12.27 9.84
CA SER A 47 -17.96 -12.91 11.18
C SER A 47 -16.75 -13.81 11.52
N ALA A 48 -15.57 -13.52 10.96
CA ALA A 48 -14.32 -14.13 11.45
C ALA A 48 -13.76 -13.29 12.61
N ALA A 49 -13.61 -13.91 13.79
CA ALA A 49 -12.98 -13.30 14.96
C ALA A 49 -11.58 -12.76 14.60
N ALA A 50 -11.24 -11.57 15.10
CA ALA A 50 -9.99 -10.88 14.83
C ALA A 50 -8.80 -11.72 15.34
N ALA A 51 -8.19 -12.48 14.43
CA ALA A 51 -6.93 -13.17 14.71
C ALA A 51 -5.80 -12.12 14.76
N GLU A 52 -4.98 -12.16 15.80
CA GLU A 52 -3.72 -11.41 15.83
C GLU A 52 -2.89 -11.75 14.59
N LEU A 53 -2.44 -10.73 13.86
CA LEU A 53 -1.64 -10.90 12.65
C LEU A 53 -0.18 -10.66 12.94
N ARG A 54 0.67 -11.66 12.68
CA ARG A 54 2.13 -11.50 12.78
C ARG A 54 2.75 -11.23 11.40
N PRO A 55 3.84 -10.44 11.31
CA PRO A 55 4.55 -10.24 10.05
C PRO A 55 4.99 -11.54 9.35
N LYS A 56 5.36 -12.57 10.12
CA LYS A 56 5.71 -13.92 9.60
C LYS A 56 4.56 -14.63 8.89
N GLU A 57 3.32 -14.30 9.23
CA GLU A 57 2.09 -14.94 8.70
C GLU A 57 1.47 -14.15 7.54
N ILE A 58 2.01 -12.96 7.29
CA ILE A 58 1.63 -12.14 6.16
C ILE A 58 2.54 -12.52 5.00
N LEU A 59 1.98 -13.24 4.04
CA LEU A 59 2.73 -13.81 2.92
C LEU A 59 2.68 -12.87 1.71
N LEU A 60 3.82 -12.74 1.02
CA LEU A 60 3.97 -11.95 -0.19
C LEU A 60 4.11 -12.86 -1.41
N VAL A 61 3.25 -12.63 -2.41
CA VAL A 61 3.20 -13.41 -3.66
C VAL A 61 3.38 -12.49 -4.86
N TRP A 62 4.32 -12.80 -5.75
CA TRP A 62 4.47 -12.14 -7.05
C TRP A 62 3.92 -13.03 -8.18
N PRO A 63 2.71 -12.76 -8.71
CA PRO A 63 2.09 -13.60 -9.72
C PRO A 63 2.90 -13.68 -11.04
N GLY A 64 3.62 -12.61 -11.38
CA GLY A 64 4.42 -12.51 -12.61
C GLY A 64 5.63 -13.44 -12.65
N ARG A 65 6.11 -13.95 -11.50
CA ARG A 65 7.30 -14.81 -11.45
C ARG A 65 7.11 -16.13 -12.18
N GLN A 66 5.88 -16.65 -12.28
CA GLN A 66 5.60 -17.94 -12.91
C GLN A 66 5.70 -17.92 -14.44
N ARG A 67 5.71 -16.72 -15.05
CA ARG A 67 5.87 -16.54 -16.51
C ARG A 67 7.33 -16.60 -16.96
N CYS A 68 8.28 -16.33 -16.06
CA CYS A 68 9.71 -16.47 -16.33
C CYS A 68 10.14 -17.94 -16.19
N LYS A 69 9.73 -18.79 -17.15
CA LYS A 69 10.43 -20.07 -17.40
C LYS A 69 11.74 -19.80 -18.12
N GLY A 70 12.71 -19.26 -17.40
CA GLY A 70 14.10 -19.07 -17.80
C GLY A 70 14.91 -18.99 -16.52
N GLY A 71 15.64 -20.06 -16.22
CA GLY A 71 16.13 -20.38 -14.89
C GLY A 71 17.07 -19.34 -14.28
N GLU A 72 16.59 -18.68 -13.22
CA GLU A 72 17.39 -18.29 -12.07
C GLU A 72 16.47 -18.50 -10.86
N VAL A 73 16.63 -19.66 -10.22
CA VAL A 73 16.16 -19.83 -8.85
C VAL A 73 17.05 -18.88 -8.05
N LEU A 74 16.54 -17.69 -7.71
CA LEU A 74 17.13 -16.88 -6.65
C LEU A 74 17.16 -17.78 -5.42
N GLU A 75 18.33 -18.35 -5.14
CA GLU A 75 18.49 -19.27 -4.02
C GLU A 75 18.21 -18.50 -2.75
N ARG A 76 17.46 -19.14 -1.86
CA ARG A 76 16.92 -18.57 -0.63
C ARG A 76 18.01 -18.38 0.44
N ASP A 77 19.27 -18.66 0.12
CA ASP A 77 20.34 -18.76 1.10
C ASP A 77 21.14 -17.46 1.17
N GLY A 78 20.84 -16.64 2.18
CA GLY A 78 21.65 -15.50 2.61
C GLY A 78 21.72 -14.30 1.66
N GLN A 79 20.93 -14.26 0.58
CA GLN A 79 20.95 -13.13 -0.34
C GLN A 79 20.24 -11.92 0.28
N VAL A 80 21.01 -10.92 0.67
CA VAL A 80 20.53 -9.69 1.31
C VAL A 80 19.84 -8.79 0.27
N GLY A 81 18.63 -8.25 0.56
CA GLY A 81 17.94 -7.28 -0.30
C GLY A 81 17.12 -7.89 -1.46
N TRP A 82 16.93 -9.20 -1.47
CA TRP A 82 16.23 -9.93 -2.52
C TRP A 82 14.74 -9.56 -2.64
N VAL A 83 14.09 -9.12 -1.56
CA VAL A 83 12.69 -8.69 -1.59
C VAL A 83 12.56 -7.40 -2.41
N GLN A 84 13.53 -6.49 -2.27
CA GLN A 84 13.58 -5.25 -3.06
C GLN A 84 13.87 -5.53 -4.54
N GLU A 85 14.68 -6.55 -4.83
CA GLU A 85 14.90 -6.99 -6.21
C GLU A 85 13.64 -7.60 -6.84
N LEU A 86 12.87 -8.39 -6.08
CA LEU A 86 11.57 -8.88 -6.53
C LEU A 86 10.59 -7.74 -6.81
N TRP A 87 10.55 -6.72 -5.95
CA TRP A 87 9.70 -5.54 -6.15
C TRP A 87 10.11 -4.78 -7.42
N ARG A 88 11.42 -4.62 -7.65
CA ARG A 88 11.96 -3.98 -8.85
C ARG A 88 11.62 -4.74 -10.13
N LYS A 89 11.72 -6.07 -10.08
CA LYS A 89 11.57 -6.94 -11.25
C LYS A 89 10.11 -7.25 -11.59
N TYR A 90 9.24 -7.42 -10.59
CA TYR A 90 7.89 -7.92 -10.77
C TYR A 90 6.80 -6.99 -10.22
N GLY A 91 7.16 -5.81 -9.69
CA GLY A 91 6.21 -4.82 -9.16
C GLY A 91 5.69 -5.20 -7.78
N CYS A 92 4.51 -4.67 -7.43
CA CYS A 92 3.91 -4.89 -6.12
C CYS A 92 3.46 -6.35 -5.91
N PRO A 93 3.75 -6.97 -4.74
CA PRO A 93 3.23 -8.29 -4.37
C PRO A 93 1.76 -8.23 -3.97
N ARG A 94 1.08 -9.37 -4.11
CA ARG A 94 -0.17 -9.67 -3.43
C ARG A 94 0.11 -10.10 -2.00
N VAL A 95 -0.61 -9.52 -1.06
CA VAL A 95 -0.62 -9.95 0.34
C VAL A 95 -1.65 -11.07 0.54
N LEU A 96 -1.22 -12.16 1.17
CA LEU A 96 -2.09 -13.22 1.67
C LEU A 96 -1.99 -13.27 3.20
N VAL A 97 -3.14 -13.22 3.87
CA VAL A 97 -3.24 -13.31 5.32
C VAL A 97 -3.66 -14.74 5.68
N THR A 98 -2.81 -15.46 6.41
CA THR A 98 -3.18 -16.76 6.98
C THR A 98 -3.54 -16.60 8.45
N PRO A 99 -4.78 -16.83 8.88
CA PRO A 99 -5.17 -16.66 10.28
C PRO A 99 -4.74 -17.89 11.10
N GLN A 100 -3.56 -17.86 11.74
CA GLN A 100 -3.14 -18.88 12.73
C GLN A 100 -2.25 -18.31 13.87
N SER A 101 -2.89 -17.89 14.96
CA SER A 101 -2.44 -17.86 16.37
C SER A 101 -1.09 -17.22 16.80
N ALA A 102 -1.26 -16.18 17.64
CA ALA A 102 -0.58 -15.78 18.90
C ALA A 102 0.90 -15.32 18.94
N ALA A 103 1.03 -14.10 19.46
CA ALA A 103 2.06 -13.54 20.36
C ALA A 103 3.27 -12.73 19.82
N SER A 104 3.36 -11.55 20.45
CA SER A 104 4.42 -10.55 20.75
C SER A 104 5.24 -9.91 19.63
N ALA A 105 5.09 -8.58 19.51
CA ALA A 105 5.88 -7.68 18.67
C ALA A 105 7.03 -7.03 19.46
N PRO A 106 8.22 -6.83 18.85
CA PRO A 106 9.18 -5.82 19.28
C PRO A 106 8.91 -4.49 18.58
N GLN A 107 8.78 -3.42 19.37
CA GLN A 107 8.86 -2.04 18.91
C GLN A 107 10.33 -1.64 18.81
N GLU A 108 10.77 -1.15 17.64
CA GLU A 108 11.86 -0.17 17.59
C GLU A 108 11.60 0.89 16.50
N THR A 109 11.62 2.15 16.91
CA THR A 109 11.52 3.32 16.02
C THR A 109 12.82 4.11 16.07
N HIS A 110 13.64 3.99 15.03
CA HIS A 110 14.77 4.89 14.80
C HIS A 110 14.28 6.22 14.21
N LYS A 111 14.53 7.34 14.90
CA LYS A 111 14.20 8.71 14.45
C LYS A 111 15.34 9.25 13.57
N ASP A 112 15.01 9.67 12.35
CA ASP A 112 15.91 10.39 11.44
C ASP A 112 15.17 11.65 10.91
N PRO A 113 15.84 12.80 10.67
CA PRO A 113 15.23 14.13 10.78
C PRO A 113 14.61 14.71 9.49
N THR A 114 14.25 13.89 8.50
CA THR A 114 13.41 14.33 7.37
C THR A 114 12.28 13.33 7.15
N LEU A 115 11.12 13.57 7.78
CA LEU A 115 9.98 12.66 7.66
C LEU A 115 9.36 12.80 6.28
N SER A 116 9.39 11.71 5.50
CA SER A 116 8.62 11.62 4.25
C SER A 116 7.11 11.75 4.55
N VAL A 117 6.33 12.27 3.59
CA VAL A 117 4.86 12.42 3.72
C VAL A 117 4.21 11.08 4.12
N TYR A 118 4.73 9.98 3.56
CA TYR A 118 4.30 8.62 3.90
C TYR A 118 4.60 8.26 5.36
N ARG A 119 5.79 8.59 5.87
CA ARG A 119 6.17 8.30 7.26
C ARG A 119 5.31 9.09 8.25
N THR A 120 5.06 10.38 7.97
CA THR A 120 4.16 11.20 8.80
C THR A 120 2.74 10.65 8.79
N GLY A 121 2.21 10.32 7.61
CA GLY A 121 0.89 9.70 7.47
C GLY A 121 0.79 8.34 8.17
N LEU A 122 1.80 7.47 8.04
CA LEU A 122 1.85 6.17 8.72
C LEU A 122 1.88 6.30 10.24
N LEU A 123 2.65 7.25 10.79
CA LEU A 123 2.66 7.51 12.23
C LEU A 123 1.29 7.99 12.73
N HIS A 124 0.65 8.89 11.98
CA HIS A 124 -0.70 9.35 12.31
C HIS A 124 -1.71 8.19 12.28
N LEU A 125 -1.73 7.41 11.21
CA LEU A 125 -2.62 6.24 11.08
C LEU A 125 -2.37 5.17 12.14
N SER A 126 -1.10 4.97 12.53
CA SER A 126 -0.74 4.06 13.63
C SER A 126 -1.34 4.52 14.95
N SER A 127 -1.33 5.83 15.23
CA SER A 127 -1.98 6.37 16.42
C SER A 127 -3.51 6.21 16.39
N LEU A 128 -4.13 6.34 15.22
CA LEU A 128 -5.57 6.12 15.03
C LEU A 128 -5.97 4.65 15.24
N LEU A 129 -5.18 3.71 14.72
CA LEU A 129 -5.40 2.27 14.89
C LEU A 129 -5.24 1.81 16.35
N GLN A 130 -4.47 2.53 17.16
CA GLN A 130 -4.27 2.24 18.59
C GLN A 130 -5.33 2.90 19.49
N SER A 131 -6.17 3.77 18.95
CA SER A 131 -7.21 4.48 19.72
C SER A 131 -8.46 3.60 19.89
N GLU A 132 -8.95 3.46 21.12
CA GLU A 132 -10.19 2.71 21.42
C GLU A 132 -11.44 3.36 20.80
N ASN A 133 -11.41 4.68 20.57
CA ASN A 133 -12.47 5.44 19.89
C ASN A 133 -11.99 5.96 18.52
N GLY A 134 -11.19 5.16 17.83
CA GLY A 134 -10.65 5.49 16.53
C GLY A 134 -11.70 5.62 15.43
N PRO A 135 -11.35 6.26 14.30
CA PRO A 135 -12.21 6.34 13.12
C PRO A 135 -12.51 4.94 12.56
N GLN A 136 -13.54 4.83 11.71
CA GLN A 136 -13.90 3.52 11.15
C GLN A 136 -12.75 2.98 10.28
N MET A 137 -12.66 1.65 10.18
CA MET A 137 -11.66 1.00 9.32
C MET A 137 -11.72 1.51 7.87
N THR A 138 -12.91 1.83 7.37
CA THR A 138 -13.12 2.43 6.04
C THR A 138 -12.47 3.81 5.91
N ASP A 139 -12.49 4.62 6.97
CA ASP A 139 -11.88 5.95 6.98
C ASP A 139 -10.36 5.82 6.95
N ILE A 140 -9.80 4.89 7.74
CA ILE A 140 -8.35 4.60 7.75
C ILE A 140 -7.89 4.08 6.38
N ILE A 141 -8.68 3.21 5.74
CA ILE A 141 -8.43 2.73 4.37
C ILE A 141 -8.46 3.91 3.39
N ALA A 142 -9.46 4.80 3.48
CA ALA A 142 -9.56 5.97 2.61
C ALA A 142 -8.37 6.93 2.80
N MET A 143 -7.93 7.15 4.05
CA MET A 143 -6.73 7.92 4.35
C MET A 143 -5.48 7.30 3.73
N LEU A 144 -5.29 5.98 3.81
CA LEU A 144 -4.17 5.31 3.14
C LEU A 144 -4.25 5.44 1.61
N GLN A 145 -5.44 5.35 1.02
CA GLN A 145 -5.65 5.52 -0.41
C GLN A 145 -5.32 6.96 -0.86
N VAL A 146 -5.71 7.97 -0.08
CA VAL A 146 -5.32 9.37 -0.32
C VAL A 146 -3.81 9.56 -0.11
N LEU A 147 -3.23 8.93 0.90
CA LEU A 147 -1.79 8.99 1.14
C LEU A 147 -1.00 8.38 -0.01
N LEU A 148 -1.51 7.35 -0.70
CA LEU A 148 -0.86 6.67 -1.82
C LEU A 148 -1.10 7.34 -3.18
N TRP A 149 -2.35 7.68 -3.47
CA TRP A 149 -2.79 8.14 -4.80
C TRP A 149 -3.57 9.44 -4.80
N GLY A 150 -3.75 10.10 -3.65
CA GLY A 150 -4.52 11.33 -3.49
C GLY A 150 -3.85 12.61 -4.02
N PRO A 151 -4.57 13.74 -3.97
CA PRO A 151 -4.04 15.03 -4.38
C PRO A 151 -2.91 15.48 -3.43
N ARG A 152 -1.78 15.92 -4.00
CA ARG A 152 -0.61 16.41 -3.24
C ARG A 152 -0.58 17.93 -3.04
N VAL A 153 -1.53 18.63 -3.63
CA VAL A 153 -1.61 20.10 -3.55
C VAL A 153 -2.28 20.46 -2.23
N SER A 154 -1.73 21.45 -1.51
CA SER A 154 -2.35 21.98 -0.29
C SER A 154 -3.77 22.47 -0.60
N LEU A 155 -4.77 21.70 -0.17
CA LEU A 155 -6.19 22.05 -0.29
C LEU A 155 -6.57 23.21 0.66
N SER A 156 -5.66 23.61 1.55
CA SER A 156 -5.85 24.54 2.66
C SER A 156 -5.94 26.03 2.29
N GLY A 157 -5.95 26.39 1.00
CA GLY A 157 -5.91 27.80 0.56
C GLY A 157 -7.18 28.35 -0.11
N HIS A 158 -8.15 27.49 -0.45
CA HIS A 158 -9.31 27.88 -1.26
C HIS A 158 -10.60 27.51 -0.52
N GLY A 159 -11.58 28.43 -0.47
CA GLY A 159 -12.84 28.21 0.24
C GLY A 159 -13.50 26.86 -0.09
N GLY A 160 -14.20 26.25 0.88
CA GLY A 160 -14.61 24.83 0.84
C GLY A 160 -15.26 24.36 -0.47
N SER A 161 -16.10 25.19 -1.10
CA SER A 161 -16.74 24.87 -2.40
C SER A 161 -15.75 24.82 -3.59
N SER A 162 -14.73 25.67 -3.58
CA SER A 162 -13.66 25.67 -4.59
C SER A 162 -12.74 24.45 -4.44
N SER A 163 -12.48 24.04 -3.20
CA SER A 163 -11.65 22.87 -2.89
C SER A 163 -12.28 21.55 -3.36
N VAL A 164 -13.59 21.35 -3.11
CA VAL A 164 -14.33 20.15 -3.57
C VAL A 164 -14.34 20.07 -5.09
N THR A 165 -14.56 21.19 -5.78
CA THR A 165 -14.52 21.26 -7.25
C THR A 165 -13.13 20.91 -7.80
N ALA A 166 -12.06 21.38 -7.14
CA ALA A 166 -10.70 21.04 -7.52
C ALA A 166 -10.41 19.53 -7.38
N VAL A 167 -10.88 18.91 -6.29
CA VAL A 167 -10.77 17.45 -6.10
C VAL A 167 -11.56 16.68 -7.16
N GLN A 168 -12.76 17.15 -7.52
CA GLN A 168 -13.55 16.53 -8.58
C GLN A 168 -12.85 16.60 -9.94
N ASN A 169 -12.26 17.74 -10.28
CA ASN A 169 -11.46 17.90 -11.51
C ASN A 169 -10.23 17.00 -11.48
N TRP A 170 -9.55 16.94 -10.35
CA TRP A 170 -8.42 16.05 -10.14
C TRP A 170 -8.80 14.57 -10.32
N LEU A 171 -9.92 14.12 -9.76
CA LEU A 171 -10.44 12.76 -9.95
C LEU A 171 -10.73 12.47 -11.42
N THR A 172 -11.32 13.43 -12.13
CA THR A 172 -11.62 13.30 -13.56
C THR A 172 -10.34 13.06 -14.37
N VAL A 173 -9.30 13.86 -14.13
CA VAL A 173 -7.98 13.69 -14.78
C VAL A 173 -7.37 12.33 -14.42
N LYS A 174 -7.40 11.95 -13.13
CA LYS A 174 -6.83 10.67 -12.69
C LYS A 174 -7.51 9.46 -13.31
N ARG A 175 -8.84 9.49 -13.44
CA ARG A 175 -9.62 8.43 -14.11
C ARG A 175 -9.29 8.35 -15.60
N ALA A 176 -9.17 9.49 -16.28
CA ALA A 176 -8.78 9.52 -17.69
C ALA A 176 -7.37 8.93 -17.91
N LEU A 177 -6.41 9.29 -17.05
CA LEU A 177 -5.05 8.73 -17.10
C LEU A 177 -5.04 7.22 -16.82
N LEU A 178 -5.90 6.75 -15.93
CA LEU A 178 -6.02 5.32 -15.63
C LEU A 178 -6.56 4.54 -16.84
N VAL A 179 -7.57 5.07 -17.52
CA VAL A 179 -8.10 4.48 -18.78
C VAL A 179 -7.02 4.47 -19.86
N MET A 180 -6.27 5.56 -20.01
CA MET A 180 -5.15 5.65 -20.97
C MET A 180 -4.09 4.60 -20.68
N LYS A 181 -3.63 4.48 -19.43
CA LYS A 181 -2.65 3.47 -19.00
C LYS A 181 -3.14 2.05 -19.30
N LEU A 182 -4.41 1.74 -19.03
CA LEU A 182 -4.99 0.43 -19.35
C LEU A 182 -5.04 0.15 -20.86
N ALA A 183 -5.36 1.16 -21.67
CA ALA A 183 -5.35 1.04 -23.12
C ALA A 183 -3.93 0.76 -23.66
N GLU A 184 -2.92 1.45 -23.12
CA GLU A 184 -1.52 1.22 -23.48
C GLU A 184 -1.06 -0.21 -23.16
N VAL A 185 -1.38 -0.72 -21.96
CA VAL A 185 -1.09 -2.10 -21.57
C VAL A 185 -1.82 -3.11 -22.47
N GLY A 186 -3.05 -2.81 -22.89
CA GLY A 186 -3.81 -3.67 -23.79
C GLY A 186 -3.24 -3.74 -25.22
N LEU A 187 -2.54 -2.70 -25.66
CA LEU A 187 -1.95 -2.61 -27.00
C LEU A 187 -0.52 -3.17 -27.06
N ILE A 188 0.25 -3.03 -25.98
CA ILE A 188 1.66 -3.44 -25.95
C ILE A 188 1.79 -4.79 -25.26
N GLN A 189 1.77 -5.88 -26.04
CA GLN A 189 1.82 -7.26 -25.51
C GLN A 189 3.13 -7.62 -24.79
N ASP A 190 4.19 -6.82 -24.92
CA ASP A 190 5.53 -7.09 -24.40
C ASP A 190 5.87 -6.31 -23.11
N GLN A 191 4.94 -5.50 -22.59
CA GLN A 191 5.12 -4.82 -21.30
C GLN A 191 4.68 -5.73 -20.14
N PRO A 192 5.31 -5.63 -18.96
CA PRO A 192 4.76 -6.23 -17.76
C PRO A 192 3.34 -5.69 -17.58
N GLY A 193 2.38 -6.60 -17.46
CA GLY A 193 0.98 -6.22 -17.26
C GLY A 193 0.78 -5.43 -15.96
N VAL A 194 -0.47 -5.04 -15.72
CA VAL A 194 -0.91 -4.34 -14.52
C VAL A 194 -0.47 -5.09 -13.25
N ASP A 195 0.31 -4.44 -12.40
CA ASP A 195 0.76 -5.04 -11.13
C ASP A 195 -0.31 -4.92 -10.03
N TRP A 196 -0.02 -5.42 -8.82
CA TRP A 196 -1.01 -5.36 -7.74
C TRP A 196 -1.28 -3.96 -7.22
N GLU A 197 -0.33 -3.04 -7.32
CA GLU A 197 -0.55 -1.68 -6.90
C GLU A 197 -1.50 -0.98 -7.86
N ASP A 198 -1.33 -1.19 -9.16
CA ASP A 198 -2.26 -0.72 -10.17
C ASP A 198 -3.66 -1.32 -9.98
N CYS A 199 -3.76 -2.60 -9.60
CA CYS A 199 -5.04 -3.23 -9.27
C CYS A 199 -5.72 -2.57 -8.05
N MET A 200 -4.95 -2.16 -7.04
CA MET A 200 -5.48 -1.45 -5.87
C MET A 200 -5.91 -0.03 -6.25
N CYS A 201 -5.15 0.65 -7.10
CA CYS A 201 -5.50 1.96 -7.66
C CYS A 201 -6.82 1.89 -8.45
N LEU A 202 -7.02 0.83 -9.24
CA LEU A 202 -8.25 0.54 -10.00
C LEU A 202 -9.46 0.24 -9.12
N LYS A 203 -9.26 -0.28 -7.91
CA LYS A 203 -10.34 -0.45 -6.93
C LYS A 203 -10.72 0.84 -6.22
N TYR A 204 -9.87 1.86 -6.28
CA TYR A 204 -10.04 3.12 -5.56
C TYR A 204 -10.55 4.25 -6.47
N LEU A 205 -9.75 4.67 -7.45
CA LEU A 205 -10.00 5.90 -8.23
C LEU A 205 -11.35 5.93 -8.97
N PRO A 206 -11.84 4.82 -9.56
CA PRO A 206 -13.14 4.83 -10.24
C PRO A 206 -14.32 5.02 -9.29
N PHE A 207 -14.19 4.62 -8.02
CA PHE A 207 -15.30 4.50 -7.08
C PHE A 207 -15.30 5.55 -5.96
N THR A 208 -14.18 6.22 -5.72
CA THR A 208 -14.09 7.29 -4.71
C THR A 208 -14.74 8.59 -5.18
N ASP A 209 -15.46 9.29 -4.32
CA ASP A 209 -16.03 10.62 -4.58
C ASP A 209 -15.16 11.76 -4.02
N SER A 210 -15.45 12.99 -4.45
CA SER A 210 -14.69 14.16 -4.02
C SER A 210 -14.79 14.46 -2.52
N GLU A 211 -15.90 14.08 -1.86
CA GLU A 211 -16.11 14.33 -0.43
C GLU A 211 -15.25 13.40 0.42
N THR A 212 -15.22 12.11 0.07
CA THR A 212 -14.39 11.08 0.70
C THR A 212 -12.91 11.44 0.59
N VAL A 213 -12.45 11.83 -0.60
CA VAL A 213 -11.06 12.26 -0.82
C VAL A 213 -10.73 13.51 -0.01
N MET A 214 -11.64 14.48 0.04
CA MET A 214 -11.45 15.71 0.81
C MET A 214 -11.36 15.43 2.31
N GLY A 215 -12.31 14.66 2.84
CA GLY A 215 -12.36 14.31 4.26
C GLY A 215 -11.10 13.57 4.71
N ALA A 216 -10.68 12.57 3.93
CA ALA A 216 -9.44 11.83 4.19
C ALA A 216 -8.19 12.72 4.06
N ALA A 217 -8.14 13.64 3.09
CA ALA A 217 -7.02 14.56 2.94
C ALA A 217 -6.90 15.56 4.11
N MET A 218 -8.03 16.05 4.64
CA MET A 218 -8.06 16.95 5.80
C MET A 218 -7.61 16.27 7.10
N GLN A 219 -7.80 14.96 7.22
CA GLN A 219 -7.30 14.20 8.39
C GLN A 219 -5.80 13.90 8.30
N LEU A 220 -5.19 14.02 7.11
CA LEU A 220 -3.76 13.78 6.90
C LEU A 220 -2.90 15.06 6.95
N SER A 221 -3.53 16.24 6.94
CA SER A 221 -2.88 17.56 6.96
C SER A 221 -2.66 18.07 8.37
#